data_AF-A0A0F9RIU5-F1
#
_entry.id   AF-A0A0F9RIU5-F1
#
_cell.length_a   1.000
_cell.length_b   1.000
_cell.length_c   1.000
_cell.angle_alpha   90.00
_cell.angle_beta   90.00
_cell.angle_gamma   90.00
#
_symmetry.space_group_name_H-M   'P 1'
#
loop_
_entity.id
_entity.type
_entity.pdbx_description
1 polymer ?
#
loop_
_entity_poly.entity_id
_entity_poly.type
_entity_poly.pdbx_seq_one_letter_code
_entity_poly.pdbx_strand_id
1 'polypeptide(L)'
;MPTWRKLHTKITESLDFNGMPDDFTRLLWVLLPLALDKEGRCLDHAGLIKAKTMPLREDVELGKIEEALQWYDQAGMILRYEADGVRYICIPTFNEHQGKREREAESKIPPPPLNEQSTLDVDVDVEERRGDVDTPTPSEQGDFVQ
;
A
#
# COMPACT_ATOMS: atom_id res chain seq x y z
N MET A 1 11.88 -17.35 -7.63
CA MET A 1 11.73 -16.40 -6.50
C MET A 1 11.98 -15.00 -7.03
N PRO A 2 11.17 -14.00 -6.66
CA PRO A 2 11.39 -12.63 -7.09
C PRO A 2 12.76 -12.14 -6.63
N THR A 3 13.50 -11.46 -7.51
CA THR A 3 14.81 -10.89 -7.19
C THR A 3 14.70 -9.52 -6.55
N TRP A 4 13.65 -8.77 -6.89
CA TRP A 4 13.34 -7.45 -6.35
C TRP A 4 11.83 -7.20 -6.41
N ARG A 5 11.35 -6.29 -5.57
CA ARG A 5 9.98 -5.76 -5.59
C ARG A 5 10.03 -4.24 -5.55
N LYS A 6 8.99 -3.59 -6.07
CA LYS A 6 8.94 -2.13 -6.19
C LYS A 6 8.47 -1.51 -4.89
N LEU A 7 9.03 -0.35 -4.55
CA LEU A 7 8.41 0.58 -3.63
C LEU A 7 7.86 1.75 -4.46
N HIS A 8 6.54 1.93 -4.44
CA HIS A 8 5.90 2.97 -5.24
C HIS A 8 6.10 4.35 -4.59
N THR A 9 6.39 5.39 -5.38
CA THR A 9 6.68 6.75 -4.86
C THR A 9 5.51 7.36 -4.11
N LYS A 10 4.27 7.09 -4.54
CA LYS A 10 3.03 7.53 -3.86
C LYS A 10 2.89 7.05 -2.41
N ILE A 11 3.76 6.14 -1.92
CA ILE A 11 3.75 5.76 -0.50
C ILE A 11 3.91 6.98 0.42
N THR A 12 4.64 8.01 -0.01
CA THR A 12 4.81 9.25 0.77
C THR A 12 3.55 10.11 0.83
N GLU A 13 2.61 9.90 -0.09
CA GLU A 13 1.34 10.63 -0.20
C GLU A 13 0.19 9.87 0.50
N SER A 14 0.38 8.59 0.84
CA SER A 14 -0.65 7.77 1.49
C SER A 14 -0.92 8.27 2.91
N LEU A 15 -2.18 8.63 3.18
CA LEU A 15 -2.62 9.03 4.51
C LEU A 15 -2.48 7.88 5.51
N ASP A 16 -2.77 6.65 5.10
CA ASP A 16 -2.62 5.47 5.97
C ASP A 16 -1.15 5.25 6.33
N PHE A 17 -0.23 5.31 5.36
CA PHE A 17 1.19 5.18 5.64
C PHE A 17 1.72 6.28 6.59
N ASN A 18 1.28 7.52 6.37
CA ASN A 18 1.66 8.64 7.22
C ASN A 18 1.01 8.57 8.62
N GLY A 19 -0.18 7.99 8.74
CA GLY A 19 -0.93 7.80 9.98
C GLY A 19 -0.43 6.68 10.90
N MET A 20 0.57 5.91 10.47
CA MET A 20 1.15 4.82 11.27
C MET A 20 1.69 5.31 12.62
N PRO A 21 1.58 4.51 13.69
CA PRO A 21 1.90 4.95 15.05
C PRO A 21 3.40 5.17 15.27
N ASP A 22 4.25 4.40 14.60
CA ASP A 22 5.70 4.47 14.76
C ASP A 22 6.48 4.04 13.50
N ASP A 23 7.78 4.30 13.51
CA ASP A 23 8.66 3.96 12.38
C ASP A 23 8.89 2.47 12.21
N PHE A 24 8.69 1.68 13.28
CA PHE A 24 8.75 0.24 13.16
C PHE A 24 7.62 -0.29 12.28
N THR A 25 6.40 0.22 12.50
CA THR A 25 5.22 -0.09 11.70
C THR A 25 5.46 0.34 10.25
N ARG A 26 5.96 1.56 10.01
CA ARG A 26 6.33 2.00 8.65
C ARG A 26 7.36 1.08 7.98
N LEU A 27 8.41 0.70 8.71
CA LEU A 27 9.47 -0.16 8.19
C LEU A 27 8.95 -1.57 7.88
N LEU A 28 8.13 -2.14 8.77
CA LEU A 28 7.52 -3.45 8.54
C LEU A 28 6.62 -3.41 7.30
N TRP A 29 5.81 -2.36 7.11
CA TRP A 29 4.99 -2.21 5.91
C TRP A 29 5.83 -2.21 4.62
N VAL A 30 6.95 -1.47 4.59
CA VAL A 30 7.85 -1.43 3.43
C VAL A 30 8.49 -2.79 3.15
N LEU A 31 8.82 -3.57 4.18
CA LEU A 31 9.45 -4.88 4.04
C LEU A 31 8.44 -6.02 3.82
N LEU A 32 7.20 -5.86 4.26
CA LEU A 32 6.16 -6.90 4.20
C LEU A 32 5.95 -7.45 2.78
N PRO A 33 5.94 -6.65 1.71
CA PRO A 33 5.91 -7.17 0.34
C PRO A 33 6.98 -8.23 0.08
N LEU A 34 8.16 -8.21 0.68
CA LEU A 34 9.18 -9.25 0.43
C LEU A 34 8.80 -10.62 1.02
N ALA A 35 7.87 -10.66 1.97
CA ALA A 35 7.40 -11.88 2.62
C ALA A 35 6.19 -12.53 1.92
N LEU A 36 5.53 -11.82 1.01
CA LEU A 36 4.30 -12.25 0.34
C LEU A 36 4.59 -13.06 -0.92
N ASP A 37 3.66 -13.93 -1.30
CA ASP A 37 3.70 -14.62 -2.59
C ASP A 37 3.34 -13.69 -3.77
N LYS A 38 3.19 -14.29 -4.96
CA LYS A 38 2.83 -13.56 -6.19
C LYS A 38 1.51 -12.82 -6.03
N GLU A 39 0.54 -13.34 -5.30
CA GLU A 39 -0.80 -12.75 -5.14
C GLU A 39 -0.90 -11.82 -3.92
N GLY A 40 0.23 -11.49 -3.30
CA GLY A 40 0.25 -10.61 -2.13
C GLY A 40 -0.22 -11.30 -0.85
N ARG A 41 -0.05 -12.62 -0.74
CA ARG A 41 -0.55 -13.44 0.38
C ARG A 41 0.59 -14.05 1.20
N CYS A 42 0.36 -14.25 2.49
CA CYS A 42 1.24 -15.02 3.38
C CYS A 42 0.43 -15.65 4.54
N LEU A 43 1.09 -16.48 5.36
CA LEU A 43 0.51 -16.99 6.60
C LEU A 43 0.38 -15.87 7.64
N ASP A 44 -0.73 -15.84 8.37
CA ASP A 44 -0.92 -14.94 9.52
C ASP A 44 -0.17 -15.49 10.73
N HIS A 45 1.15 -15.28 10.71
CA HIS A 45 2.04 -15.74 11.76
C HIS A 45 3.23 -14.80 11.92
N ALA A 46 3.20 -13.99 13.00
CA ALA A 46 4.22 -13.00 13.33
C ALA A 46 5.66 -13.54 13.24
N GLY A 47 5.92 -14.74 13.75
CA GLY A 47 7.25 -15.37 13.67
C GLY A 47 7.76 -15.63 12.25
N LEU A 48 6.89 -16.09 11.34
CA LEU A 48 7.27 -16.34 9.93
C LEU A 48 7.46 -15.04 9.17
N ILE A 49 6.63 -14.04 9.47
CA ILE A 49 6.77 -12.69 8.91
C ILE A 49 8.10 -12.09 9.36
N LYS A 50 8.40 -12.10 10.67
CA LYS A 50 9.70 -11.64 11.21
C LYS A 50 10.87 -12.38 10.54
N ALA A 51 10.80 -13.70 10.42
CA ALA A 51 11.88 -14.48 9.80
C ALA A 51 12.14 -14.08 8.33
N LYS A 52 11.12 -13.59 7.62
CA LYS A 52 11.24 -13.14 6.22
C LYS A 52 11.62 -11.67 6.08
N THR A 53 11.15 -10.80 6.96
CA THR A 53 11.36 -9.35 6.85
C THR A 53 12.56 -8.87 7.65
N MET A 54 12.83 -9.47 8.81
CA MET A 54 13.82 -9.00 9.79
C MET A 54 14.54 -10.18 10.49
N PRO A 55 15.18 -11.10 9.75
CA PRO A 55 15.68 -12.38 10.28
C PRO A 55 16.70 -12.26 11.43
N LEU A 56 17.55 -11.23 11.40
CA LEU A 56 18.64 -11.04 12.38
C LEU A 56 18.33 -9.97 13.43
N ARG A 57 17.10 -9.44 13.47
CA ARG A 57 16.70 -8.43 14.45
C ARG A 57 16.26 -9.10 15.74
N GLU A 58 17.21 -9.34 16.63
CA GLU A 58 16.98 -9.96 17.94
C GLU A 58 16.14 -9.06 18.86
N ASP A 59 16.26 -7.74 18.69
CA ASP A 59 15.54 -6.71 19.44
C ASP A 59 14.04 -6.60 19.10
N VAL A 60 13.60 -7.28 18.02
CA VAL A 60 12.20 -7.22 17.57
C VAL A 60 11.40 -8.37 18.18
N GLU A 61 10.49 -8.04 19.08
CA GLU A 61 9.56 -8.99 19.68
C GLU A 61 8.40 -9.34 18.74
N LEU A 62 7.85 -10.54 18.88
CA LEU A 62 6.71 -10.99 18.06
C LEU A 62 5.44 -10.18 18.33
N GLY A 63 5.26 -9.70 19.58
CA GLY A 63 4.15 -8.83 19.93
C GLY A 63 4.14 -7.54 19.11
N LYS A 64 5.31 -6.96 18.86
CA LYS A 64 5.44 -5.74 18.04
C LYS A 64 5.03 -5.96 16.59
N ILE A 65 5.36 -7.13 16.03
CA ILE A 65 4.90 -7.52 14.69
C ILE A 65 3.38 -7.65 14.68
N GLU A 66 2.81 -8.31 15.69
CA GLU A 66 1.36 -8.52 15.81
C GLU A 66 0.59 -7.19 15.94
N GLU A 67 1.08 -6.26 16.77
CA GLU A 67 0.53 -4.91 16.93
C GLU A 67 0.52 -4.14 15.60
N ALA A 68 1.63 -4.18 14.85
CA ALA A 68 1.72 -3.54 13.55
C ALA A 68 0.75 -4.18 12.53
N LEU A 69 0.66 -5.52 12.49
CA LEU A 69 -0.30 -6.23 11.63
C LEU A 69 -1.75 -5.92 12.02
N GLN A 70 -2.06 -5.80 13.31
CA GLN A 70 -3.38 -5.41 13.79
C GLN A 70 -3.74 -3.99 13.35
N TRP A 71 -2.77 -3.08 13.37
CA TRP A 71 -2.96 -1.71 12.89
C TRP A 71 -3.25 -1.69 11.39
N TYR A 72 -2.51 -2.44 10.57
CA TYR A 72 -2.77 -2.53 9.12
C TYR A 72 -4.16 -3.10 8.80
N ASP A 73 -4.61 -4.09 9.58
CA ASP A 73 -5.92 -4.73 9.40
C ASP A 73 -7.05 -3.74 9.74
N GLN A 74 -6.91 -3.00 10.84
CA GLN A 74 -7.84 -1.92 11.22
C GLN A 74 -7.88 -0.78 10.19
N ALA A 75 -6.75 -0.48 9.57
CA ALA A 75 -6.64 0.52 8.50
C ALA A 75 -7.11 -0.02 7.12
N GLY A 76 -7.49 -1.30 7.01
CA GLY A 76 -7.88 -1.93 5.73
C GLY A 76 -6.74 -2.10 4.73
N MET A 77 -5.48 -1.93 5.16
CA MET A 77 -4.29 -2.07 4.31
C MET A 77 -3.92 -3.54 4.08
N ILE A 78 -4.27 -4.39 5.04
CA ILE A 78 -4.27 -5.85 4.88
C ILE A 78 -5.67 -6.39 5.17
N LEU A 79 -5.94 -7.59 4.68
CA LEU A 79 -7.06 -8.42 5.07
C LEU A 79 -6.54 -9.69 5.72
N ARG A 80 -6.93 -9.94 6.97
CA ARG A 80 -6.75 -11.24 7.61
C ARG A 80 -7.93 -12.15 7.33
N TYR A 81 -7.67 -13.38 6.92
CA TYR A 81 -8.71 -14.36 6.60
C TYR A 81 -8.30 -15.78 6.98
N GLU A 82 -9.28 -16.68 7.02
CA GLU A 82 -9.07 -18.10 7.24
C GLU A 82 -9.55 -18.90 6.03
N ALA A 83 -8.77 -19.91 5.64
CA ALA A 83 -9.15 -20.88 4.63
C ALA A 83 -8.59 -22.25 5.04
N ASP A 84 -9.42 -23.29 4.94
CA ASP A 84 -9.07 -24.66 5.32
C ASP A 84 -8.47 -24.79 6.74
N GLY A 85 -8.96 -23.98 7.70
CA GLY A 85 -8.49 -23.98 9.08
C GLY A 85 -7.14 -23.26 9.31
N VAL A 86 -6.61 -22.57 8.30
CA VAL A 86 -5.34 -21.86 8.37
C VAL A 86 -5.58 -20.37 8.17
N ARG A 87 -4.94 -19.55 9.02
CA ARG A 87 -5.03 -18.09 8.94
C ARG A 87 -3.97 -17.52 8.01
N TYR A 88 -4.38 -16.54 7.22
CA TYR A 88 -3.60 -15.89 6.19
C TYR A 88 -3.79 -14.38 6.24
N ILE A 89 -2.87 -13.68 5.59
CA ILE A 89 -2.93 -12.25 5.32
C ILE A 89 -2.87 -12.06 3.81
N CYS A 90 -3.63 -11.11 3.27
CA CYS A 90 -3.40 -10.57 1.94
C CYS A 90 -3.38 -9.04 1.93
N ILE A 91 -2.58 -8.44 1.05
CA ILE A 91 -2.66 -7.01 0.74
C ILE A 91 -3.64 -6.86 -0.44
N PRO A 92 -4.82 -6.24 -0.28
CA PRO A 92 -5.82 -6.15 -1.36
C PRO A 92 -5.30 -5.41 -2.60
N THR A 93 -4.57 -4.31 -2.39
CA THR A 93 -4.04 -3.45 -3.46
C THR A 93 -2.69 -3.92 -4.02
N PHE A 94 -2.27 -5.15 -3.70
CA PHE A 94 -0.93 -5.65 -4.05
C PHE A 94 -0.69 -5.69 -5.56
N ASN A 95 -1.72 -6.11 -6.30
CA ASN A 95 -1.65 -6.25 -7.77
C ASN A 95 -1.43 -4.90 -8.46
N GLU A 96 -2.06 -3.84 -7.97
CA GLU A 96 -1.93 -2.47 -8.49
C GLU A 96 -0.51 -1.94 -8.30
N HIS A 97 0.08 -2.17 -7.13
CA HIS A 97 1.37 -1.58 -6.76
C HIS A 97 2.59 -2.33 -7.31
N GLN A 98 2.52 -3.67 -7.40
CA GLN A 98 3.65 -4.47 -7.89
C GLN A 98 3.61 -4.69 -9.41
N GLY A 99 2.43 -4.60 -10.05
CA GLY A 99 2.27 -4.80 -11.49
C GLY A 99 2.62 -6.23 -11.94
N LYS A 100 3.33 -6.36 -13.06
CA LYS A 100 3.66 -7.67 -13.69
C LYS A 100 4.59 -8.52 -12.83
N ARG A 101 4.10 -9.70 -12.43
CA ARG A 101 4.81 -10.72 -11.61
C ARG A 101 4.86 -12.09 -12.28
N GLU A 102 4.85 -12.14 -13.61
CA GLU A 102 4.77 -13.37 -14.41
C GLU A 102 5.93 -14.36 -14.16
N ARG A 103 7.08 -13.88 -13.67
CA ARG A 103 8.25 -14.72 -13.35
C ARG A 103 8.21 -15.33 -11.95
N GLU A 104 7.24 -14.95 -11.13
CA GLU A 104 7.07 -15.51 -9.80
C GLU A 104 6.32 -16.84 -9.85
N ALA A 105 6.55 -17.70 -8.85
CA ALA A 105 5.83 -18.95 -8.76
C ALA A 105 4.34 -18.68 -8.48
N GLU A 106 3.46 -19.52 -9.04
CA GLU A 106 2.03 -19.42 -8.75
C GLU A 106 1.75 -19.57 -7.26
N SER A 107 0.75 -18.81 -6.79
CA SER A 107 0.32 -18.88 -5.40
C SER A 107 -0.22 -20.27 -5.09
N LYS A 108 0.22 -20.80 -3.95
CA LYS A 108 -0.36 -22.00 -3.32
C LYS A 108 -1.26 -21.64 -2.14
N ILE A 109 -1.42 -20.35 -1.86
CA ILE A 109 -2.20 -19.83 -0.74
C ILE A 109 -3.61 -19.59 -1.27
N PRO A 110 -4.65 -20.19 -0.66
CA PRO A 110 -6.03 -19.99 -1.08
C PRO A 110 -6.38 -18.50 -1.08
N PRO A 111 -7.18 -18.01 -2.04
CA PRO A 111 -7.65 -16.64 -2.00
C PRO A 111 -8.54 -16.40 -0.77
N PRO A 112 -8.64 -15.16 -0.29
CA PRO A 112 -9.66 -14.82 0.70
C PRO A 112 -11.05 -15.21 0.18
N PRO A 113 -11.97 -15.65 1.06
CA PRO A 113 -13.33 -15.91 0.67
C PRO A 113 -13.94 -14.65 0.05
N LEU A 114 -14.77 -14.83 -0.98
CA LEU A 114 -15.52 -13.74 -1.61
C LEU A 114 -16.50 -13.16 -0.58
N ASN A 115 -16.05 -12.19 0.21
CA ASN A 115 -16.93 -11.26 0.90
C ASN A 115 -17.08 -10.03 -0.01
N GLU A 116 -18.32 -9.62 -0.25
CA GLU A 116 -18.78 -8.54 -1.13
C GLU A 116 -18.24 -7.12 -0.77
N GLN A 117 -17.18 -7.00 0.03
CA GLN A 117 -16.75 -5.74 0.64
C GLN A 117 -15.55 -5.06 -0.04
N SER A 118 -15.13 -5.49 -1.22
CA SER A 118 -14.08 -4.81 -1.98
C SER A 118 -14.48 -4.49 -3.42
N THR A 119 -15.60 -3.80 -3.58
CA THR A 119 -15.87 -2.93 -4.73
C THR A 119 -16.09 -1.51 -4.20
N LEU A 120 -15.01 -0.88 -3.76
CA LEU A 120 -14.95 0.59 -3.77
C LEU A 120 -14.01 0.95 -4.90
N ASP A 121 -14.56 0.86 -6.12
CA ASP A 121 -14.10 1.68 -7.23
C ASP A 121 -14.27 3.14 -6.79
N VAL A 122 -13.20 3.74 -6.28
CA VAL A 122 -13.16 5.19 -6.11
C VAL A 122 -12.80 5.77 -7.47
N ASP A 123 -13.80 5.87 -8.34
CA ASP A 123 -13.76 6.79 -9.48
C ASP A 123 -13.66 8.21 -8.92
N VAL A 124 -12.43 8.73 -8.83
CA VAL A 124 -12.23 10.16 -8.62
C VAL A 124 -12.18 10.83 -9.99
N ASP A 125 -13.36 11.03 -10.58
CA ASP A 125 -13.56 12.07 -11.60
C ASP A 125 -13.40 13.44 -10.91
N VAL A 126 -12.17 13.98 -10.92
CA VAL A 126 -11.97 15.41 -10.68
C VAL A 126 -12.22 16.12 -12.00
N GLU A 127 -13.47 16.56 -12.22
CA GLU A 127 -13.79 17.61 -13.18
C GLU A 127 -12.84 18.81 -12.94
N GLU A 128 -11.93 19.05 -13.86
CA GLU A 128 -11.18 20.31 -13.96
C GLU A 128 -12.16 21.46 -14.26
N ARG A 129 -12.72 22.07 -13.21
CA ARG A 129 -13.15 23.47 -13.26
C ARG A 129 -11.98 24.36 -12.83
N ARG A 130 -11.06 24.60 -13.75
CA ARG A 130 -10.25 25.82 -13.70
C ARG A 130 -10.94 26.86 -14.57
N GLY A 131 -11.67 27.75 -13.90
CA GLY A 131 -12.10 29.01 -14.50
C GLY A 131 -10.87 29.81 -14.92
N ASP A 132 -10.95 30.34 -16.14
CA ASP A 132 -10.06 31.37 -16.65
C ASP A 132 -10.02 32.54 -15.66
N VAL A 133 -8.86 32.74 -15.02
CA VAL A 133 -8.52 34.01 -14.39
C VAL A 133 -8.04 34.92 -15.50
N ASP A 134 -8.99 35.66 -16.05
CA ASP A 134 -8.79 36.75 -17.00
C ASP A 134 -7.92 37.81 -16.32
N THR A 135 -6.65 37.89 -16.70
CA THR A 135 -5.72 38.92 -16.20
C THR A 135 -5.81 40.11 -17.15
N PRO A 136 -6.29 41.29 -16.73
CA PRO A 136 -6.37 42.43 -17.64
C PRO A 136 -4.97 43.01 -17.88
N THR A 137 -4.51 42.87 -19.12
CA THR A 137 -3.36 43.58 -19.70
C THR A 137 -3.61 45.09 -19.67
N PRO A 138 -2.74 45.92 -19.07
CA PRO A 138 -2.82 47.36 -19.23
C PRO A 138 -2.34 47.76 -20.64
N SER A 139 -3.26 48.24 -21.45
CA SER A 139 -2.97 48.91 -22.73
C SER A 139 -2.66 50.39 -22.46
N GLU A 140 -1.39 50.77 -22.54
CA GLU A 140 -1.00 52.17 -22.74
C GLU A 140 -0.92 52.45 -24.25
N GLN A 141 -1.97 53.13 -24.78
CA GLN A 141 -1.86 54.04 -25.93
C GLN A 141 -1.55 55.40 -25.31
N GLY A 142 -0.52 56.15 -25.68
CA GLY A 142 -0.20 56.64 -27.01
C GLY A 142 0.08 58.15 -26.85
N ASP A 143 1.10 58.64 -27.55
CA ASP A 143 1.60 60.02 -27.57
C ASP A 143 0.52 61.12 -27.53
N PHE A 144 0.80 62.21 -26.80
CA PHE A 144 0.46 63.55 -27.28
C PHE A 144 1.49 64.63 -26.85
N VAL A 145 1.91 65.33 -27.89
CA VAL A 145 2.88 66.43 -28.06
C VAL A 145 2.58 67.70 -27.25
N GLN A 146 3.64 68.37 -26.76
CA GLN A 146 3.94 69.79 -27.03
C GLN A 146 5.44 70.06 -26.96
#